data_AF-A0A2V1C2X9-F1
#
_entry.id   AF-A0A2V1C2X9-F1
#
_cell.length_a   1.000
_cell.length_b   1.000
_cell.length_c   1.000
_cell.angle_alpha   90.00
_cell.angle_beta   90.00
_cell.angle_gamma   90.00
#
_symmetry.space_group_name_H-M   'P 1'
#
loop_
_entity.id
_entity.type
_entity.pdbx_description
1 polymer ?
#
loop_
_entity_poly.entity_id
_entity_poly.type
_entity_poly.pdbx_seq_one_letter_code
_entity_poly.pdbx_strand_id
1 'polypeptide(L)'
;MEGLMREAENSFETLTQGKESLLFAVYFALISSEDVKSNFGIDRKVLLDRYCFGVEQALARADFLNTSEFITLQAFVIYLACARCPDDPRAGWTLTRLVIRVAHSKGLHRDGTQLGLTPFETEMLRRLWWQLCI
;
A
#
# COMPACT_ATOMS: atom_id res chain seq x y z
N MET A 1 8.75 1.96 10.18
CA MET A 1 7.61 2.91 10.16
C MET A 1 7.90 4.18 10.93
N GLU A 2 8.43 4.11 12.15
CA GLU A 2 8.72 5.28 12.98
C GLU A 2 9.64 6.32 12.30
N GLY A 3 10.66 5.87 11.56
CA GLY A 3 11.50 6.76 10.75
C GLY A 3 10.76 7.47 9.61
N LEU A 4 9.78 6.82 8.99
CA LEU A 4 8.97 7.42 7.91
C LEU A 4 8.01 8.49 8.46
N MET A 5 7.39 8.21 9.61
CA MET A 5 6.49 9.16 10.27
C MET A 5 7.26 10.41 10.72
N ARG A 6 8.46 10.22 11.29
CA ARG A 6 9.33 11.32 11.68
C ARG A 6 9.86 12.12 10.48
N GLU A 7 10.09 11.49 9.34
CA GLU A 7 10.46 12.17 8.09
C GLU A 7 9.28 13.01 7.55
N ALA A 8 8.07 12.46 7.59
CA ALA A 8 6.85 13.16 7.21
C ALA A 8 6.52 14.36 8.13
N GLU A 9 6.79 14.25 9.43
CA GLU A 9 6.64 15.34 10.41
C GLU A 9 7.60 16.51 10.15
N ASN A 10 8.81 16.21 9.65
CA ASN A 10 9.83 17.23 9.42
C ASN A 10 9.71 17.89 8.04
N SER A 11 9.31 17.15 6.99
CA SER A 11 9.09 17.69 5.64
C SER A 11 8.30 16.71 4.76
N PHE A 12 7.00 16.97 4.58
CA PHE A 12 6.15 16.18 3.68
C PHE A 12 6.59 16.31 2.20
N GLU A 13 7.15 17.47 1.83
CA GLU A 13 7.59 17.79 0.46
C GLU A 13 8.84 17.00 0.02
N THR A 14 9.61 16.44 0.95
CA THR A 14 10.83 15.67 0.64
C THR A 14 10.60 14.17 0.48
N LEU A 15 9.36 13.70 0.70
CA LEU A 15 9.06 12.28 0.57
C LEU A 15 9.12 11.83 -0.90
N THR A 16 9.83 10.72 -1.13
CA THR A 16 9.75 10.02 -2.42
C THR A 16 8.32 9.57 -2.70
N GLN A 17 7.93 9.46 -3.97
CA GLN A 17 6.58 9.06 -4.38
C GLN A 17 6.12 7.73 -3.76
N GLY A 18 7.02 6.73 -3.66
CA GLY A 18 6.71 5.47 -3.00
C GLY A 18 6.41 5.62 -1.50
N LYS A 19 7.22 6.41 -0.78
CA LYS A 19 6.99 6.74 0.64
C LYS A 19 5.68 7.50 0.86
N GLU A 20 5.36 8.47 -0.01
CA GLU A 20 4.08 9.18 0.00
C GLU A 20 2.91 8.20 -0.17
N SER A 21 3.01 7.28 -1.14
CA SER A 21 2.02 6.22 -1.37
C SER A 21 1.80 5.36 -0.13
N LEU A 22 2.90 4.92 0.51
CA LEU A 22 2.83 4.07 1.70
C LEU A 22 2.18 4.80 2.87
N LEU A 23 2.50 6.08 3.05
CA LEU A 23 1.94 6.89 4.14
C LEU A 23 0.42 7.05 3.99
N PHE A 24 -0.05 7.39 2.79
CA PHE A 24 -1.49 7.45 2.51
C PHE A 24 -2.16 6.09 2.73
N ALA A 25 -1.53 4.99 2.30
CA ALA A 25 -2.09 3.65 2.43
C ALA A 25 -2.23 3.23 3.90
N VAL A 26 -1.25 3.57 4.74
CA VAL A 26 -1.31 3.32 6.19
C VAL A 26 -2.41 4.15 6.85
N TYR A 27 -2.55 5.43 6.50
CA TYR A 27 -3.64 6.25 7.03
C TYR A 27 -5.02 5.73 6.61
N PHE A 28 -5.17 5.35 5.34
CA PHE A 28 -6.39 4.72 4.85
C PHE A 28 -6.71 3.43 5.62
N ALA A 29 -5.73 2.56 5.82
CA ALA A 29 -5.89 1.32 6.58
C ALA A 29 -6.29 1.57 8.04
N LEU A 30 -5.69 2.57 8.69
CA LEU A 30 -6.00 2.96 10.06
C LEU A 30 -7.44 3.46 10.21
N ILE A 31 -7.94 4.21 9.22
CA ILE A 31 -9.31 4.72 9.23
C ILE A 31 -10.29 3.59 8.87
N SER A 32 -9.86 2.65 8.03
CA SER A 32 -10.62 1.47 7.61
C SER A 32 -10.78 0.42 8.70
N SER A 33 -9.97 0.40 9.76
CA SER A 33 -10.21 -0.50 10.89
C SER A 33 -11.34 0.03 11.78
N GLU A 34 -12.29 -0.83 12.13
CA GLU A 34 -13.46 -0.45 12.96
C GLU A 34 -13.10 -0.24 14.44
N ASP A 35 -11.99 -0.83 14.89
CA ASP A 35 -11.50 -0.74 16.27
C ASP A 35 -10.95 0.65 16.63
N VAL A 36 -10.66 1.48 15.63
CA VAL A 36 -10.14 2.84 15.85
C VAL A 36 -11.33 3.78 15.97
N LYS A 37 -11.68 4.13 17.22
CA LYS A 37 -12.56 5.27 17.51
C LYS A 37 -11.94 6.51 16.86
N SER A 38 -12.50 6.92 15.74
CA SER A 38 -12.00 8.03 14.95
C SER A 38 -12.31 9.33 15.72
N ASN A 39 -11.38 9.81 16.54
CA ASN A 39 -11.53 11.05 17.32
C ASN A 39 -11.42 12.32 16.47
N PHE A 40 -11.56 12.21 15.14
CA PHE A 40 -11.30 13.30 14.21
C PHE A 40 -12.42 14.34 14.14
N GLY A 41 -13.56 14.12 14.78
CA GLY A 41 -14.73 15.02 14.69
C GLY A 41 -15.32 15.14 13.29
N ILE A 42 -14.89 14.27 12.36
CA ILE A 42 -15.30 14.20 10.96
C ILE A 42 -15.91 12.82 10.72
N ASP A 43 -16.94 12.76 9.88
CA ASP A 43 -17.56 11.51 9.47
C ASP A 43 -16.53 10.54 8.86
N ARG A 44 -16.54 9.29 9.33
CA ARG A 44 -15.58 8.26 8.92
C ARG A 44 -15.63 8.01 7.42
N LYS A 45 -16.81 8.06 6.78
CA LYS A 45 -16.95 7.87 5.34
C LYS A 45 -16.23 8.96 4.57
N VAL A 46 -16.34 10.21 5.02
CA VAL A 46 -15.63 11.35 4.42
C VAL A 46 -14.12 11.18 4.51
N LEU A 47 -13.62 10.66 5.63
CA LEU A 47 -12.20 10.35 5.80
C LEU A 47 -11.77 9.21 4.88
N LEU A 48 -12.55 8.13 4.80
CA LEU A 48 -12.26 7.01 3.90
C LEU A 48 -12.19 7.47 2.45
N ASP A 49 -13.17 8.23 1.97
CA ASP A 49 -13.19 8.74 0.59
C ASP A 49 -11.95 9.62 0.30
N ARG A 50 -11.60 10.51 1.24
CA ARG A 50 -10.44 11.40 1.10
C ARG A 50 -9.12 10.63 1.05
N TYR A 51 -8.92 9.69 1.98
CA TYR A 51 -7.68 8.94 2.04
C TYR A 51 -7.60 7.88 0.94
N CYS A 52 -8.72 7.31 0.50
CA CYS A 52 -8.79 6.44 -0.67
C CYS A 52 -8.28 7.19 -1.91
N PHE A 53 -8.84 8.38 -2.18
CA PHE A 53 -8.40 9.23 -3.29
C PHE A 53 -6.91 9.61 -3.16
N GLY A 54 -6.43 9.92 -1.96
CA GLY A 54 -5.02 10.21 -1.70
C GLY A 54 -4.10 9.03 -2.04
N VAL A 55 -4.48 7.81 -1.67
CA VAL A 55 -3.73 6.59 -2.01
C VAL A 55 -3.67 6.37 -3.51
N GLU A 56 -4.81 6.47 -4.20
CA GLU A 56 -4.88 6.27 -5.66
C GLU A 56 -3.99 7.29 -6.40
N GLN A 57 -4.05 8.56 -6.00
CA GLN A 57 -3.23 9.62 -6.58
C GLN A 57 -1.74 9.42 -6.30
N ALA A 58 -1.37 9.03 -5.09
CA ALA A 58 0.02 8.78 -4.72
C ALA A 58 0.59 7.57 -5.47
N LEU A 59 -0.16 6.47 -5.55
CA LEU A 59 0.22 5.28 -6.32
C LEU A 59 0.40 5.62 -7.80
N ALA A 60 -0.53 6.38 -8.40
CA ALA A 60 -0.42 6.81 -9.78
C ALA A 60 0.83 7.66 -10.02
N ARG A 61 1.17 8.59 -9.10
CA ARG A 61 2.39 9.39 -9.17
C ARG A 61 3.65 8.54 -9.05
N ALA A 62 3.62 7.46 -8.27
CA ALA A 62 4.72 6.52 -8.10
C ALA A 62 4.85 5.49 -9.24
N ASP A 63 4.06 5.64 -10.31
CA ASP A 63 4.01 4.73 -11.46
C ASP A 63 3.89 3.25 -11.01
N PHE A 64 2.92 2.97 -10.14
CA PHE A 64 2.77 1.68 -9.47
C PHE A 64 2.70 0.47 -10.42
N LEU A 65 2.35 0.70 -11.69
CA LEU A 65 2.30 -0.32 -12.74
C LEU A 65 3.67 -0.78 -13.21
N ASN A 66 4.66 0.12 -13.19
CA ASN A 66 6.00 -0.14 -13.74
C ASN A 66 7.10 -0.08 -12.65
N THR A 67 6.81 0.49 -11.49
CA THR A 67 7.76 0.69 -10.39
C THR A 67 8.50 -0.59 -9.97
N SER A 68 9.78 -0.49 -9.65
CA SER A 68 10.57 -1.54 -8.99
C SER A 68 10.66 -1.35 -7.47
N GLU A 69 10.05 -0.31 -6.92
CA GLU A 69 10.15 0.00 -5.50
C GLU A 69 9.24 -0.90 -4.66
N PHE A 70 9.83 -1.63 -3.72
CA PHE A 70 9.04 -2.44 -2.79
C PHE A 70 8.08 -1.61 -1.95
N ILE A 71 8.43 -0.36 -1.64
CA ILE A 71 7.60 0.55 -0.84
C ILE A 71 6.28 0.87 -1.57
N THR A 72 6.32 1.12 -2.87
CA THR A 72 5.11 1.36 -3.66
C THR A 72 4.24 0.11 -3.74
N LEU A 73 4.86 -1.06 -3.87
CA LEU A 73 4.12 -2.33 -3.87
C LEU A 73 3.49 -2.63 -2.50
N GLN A 74 4.18 -2.31 -1.40
CA GLN A 74 3.62 -2.38 -0.05
C GLN A 74 2.39 -1.48 0.09
N ALA A 75 2.47 -0.24 -0.38
CA ALA A 75 1.36 0.70 -0.36
C ALA A 75 0.14 0.13 -1.11
N PHE A 76 0.37 -0.45 -2.29
CA PHE A 76 -0.71 -1.01 -3.10
C PHE A 76 -1.35 -2.25 -2.45
N VAL A 77 -0.55 -3.13 -1.85
CA VAL A 77 -1.07 -4.30 -1.13
C VAL A 77 -1.92 -3.87 0.09
N ILE A 78 -1.46 -2.88 0.87
CA ILE A 78 -2.22 -2.35 2.00
C ILE A 78 -3.54 -1.74 1.53
N TYR A 79 -3.49 -0.93 0.47
CA TYR A 79 -4.68 -0.36 -0.15
C TYR A 79 -5.70 -1.44 -0.51
N LEU A 80 -5.29 -2.48 -1.25
CA LEU A 80 -6.21 -3.56 -1.65
C LEU A 80 -6.78 -4.36 -0.48
N ALA A 81 -5.97 -4.56 0.57
CA ALA A 81 -6.42 -5.27 1.76
C ALA A 81 -7.56 -4.54 2.47
N CYS A 82 -7.51 -3.20 2.49
CA CYS A 82 -8.49 -2.33 3.16
C CYS A 82 -9.62 -1.88 2.24
N ALA A 83 -9.34 -1.63 0.96
CA ALA A 83 -10.26 -1.14 -0.05
C ALA A 83 -11.16 -2.23 -0.62
N ARG A 84 -11.30 -3.38 0.06
CA ARG A 84 -12.28 -4.43 -0.28
C ARG A 84 -13.69 -3.82 -0.21
N CYS A 85 -14.08 -3.16 -1.29
CA CYS A 85 -15.31 -2.42 -1.44
C CYS A 85 -16.45 -3.44 -1.56
N PRO A 86 -17.43 -3.44 -0.64
CA PRO A 86 -18.62 -4.27 -0.78
C PRO A 86 -19.45 -3.89 -2.02
N ASP A 87 -19.34 -2.63 -2.46
CA ASP A 87 -20.25 -2.03 -3.44
C ASP A 87 -19.84 -2.29 -4.91
N ASP A 88 -18.54 -2.39 -5.22
CA ASP A 88 -18.05 -2.83 -6.55
C ASP A 88 -16.91 -3.86 -6.43
N PRO A 89 -17.26 -5.16 -6.31
CA PRO A 89 -16.25 -6.20 -6.25
C PRO A 89 -15.40 -6.28 -7.53
N ARG A 90 -15.92 -5.89 -8.71
CA ARG A 90 -15.22 -6.08 -9.99
C ARG A 90 -13.98 -5.21 -10.12
N ALA A 91 -14.07 -3.96 -9.69
CA ALA A 91 -12.92 -3.05 -9.65
C ALA A 91 -11.82 -3.60 -8.73
N GLY A 92 -12.20 -4.06 -7.53
CA GLY A 92 -11.28 -4.71 -6.58
C GLY A 92 -10.58 -5.93 -7.19
N TRP A 93 -11.32 -6.86 -7.79
CA TRP A 93 -10.73 -8.04 -8.45
C TRP A 93 -9.77 -7.67 -9.58
N THR A 94 -10.09 -6.62 -10.34
CA THR A 94 -9.25 -6.16 -11.46
C THR A 94 -7.93 -5.61 -10.93
N LEU A 95 -7.97 -4.76 -9.90
CA LEU A 95 -6.78 -4.20 -9.28
C LEU A 95 -5.94 -5.28 -8.58
N THR A 96 -6.56 -6.26 -7.92
CA THR A 96 -5.84 -7.40 -7.33
C THR A 96 -5.09 -8.20 -8.40
N ARG A 97 -5.75 -8.51 -9.52
CA ARG A 97 -5.09 -9.21 -10.65
C ARG A 97 -3.95 -8.39 -11.23
N LEU A 98 -4.10 -7.07 -11.29
CA LEU A 98 -3.06 -6.15 -11.76
C LEU A 98 -1.84 -6.19 -10.83
N VAL A 99 -2.04 -6.13 -9.51
CA VAL A 99 -0.94 -6.24 -8.54
C VAL A 99 -0.23 -7.57 -8.63
N ILE A 100 -0.98 -8.67 -8.75
CA ILE A 100 -0.36 -10.00 -8.90
C ILE A 100 0.55 -10.02 -10.13
N ARG A 101 0.16 -9.41 -11.25
CA ARG A 101 1.01 -9.31 -12.44
C ARG A 101 2.26 -8.46 -12.19
N VAL A 102 2.12 -7.31 -11.53
CA VAL A 102 3.26 -6.45 -11.16
C VAL A 102 4.21 -7.23 -10.23
N ALA A 103 3.70 -7.82 -9.15
CA ALA A 103 4.46 -8.63 -8.21
C ALA A 103 5.18 -9.81 -8.90
N HIS A 104 4.48 -10.50 -9.80
CA HIS A 104 5.07 -11.60 -10.56
C HIS A 104 6.19 -11.13 -11.48
N SER A 105 6.02 -10.00 -12.18
CA SER A 105 7.05 -9.42 -13.05
C SER A 105 8.32 -9.03 -12.28
N LYS A 106 8.18 -8.68 -11.00
CA LYS A 106 9.30 -8.34 -10.10
C LYS A 106 9.90 -9.54 -9.39
N GLY A 107 9.40 -10.75 -9.66
CA GLY A 107 9.96 -11.97 -9.07
C GLY A 107 9.56 -12.20 -7.62
N LEU A 108 8.50 -11.56 -7.09
CA LEU A 108 8.04 -11.76 -5.71
C LEU A 108 7.62 -13.19 -5.39
N HIS A 109 7.27 -13.96 -6.41
CA HIS A 109 6.94 -15.38 -6.32
C HIS A 109 8.18 -16.27 -6.15
N ARG A 110 9.39 -15.73 -6.32
CA ARG A 110 10.67 -16.44 -6.19
C ARG A 110 11.22 -16.29 -4.78
N ASP A 111 12.11 -17.18 -4.39
CA ASP A 111 12.81 -17.04 -3.11
C ASP A 111 13.73 -15.81 -3.14
N GLY A 112 13.59 -14.92 -2.16
CA GLY A 112 14.38 -13.69 -2.06
C GLY A 112 15.88 -13.96 -1.88
N THR A 113 16.24 -15.14 -1.38
CA THR A 113 17.66 -15.58 -1.32
C THR A 113 18.29 -15.69 -2.71
N GLN A 114 17.51 -16.07 -3.74
CA GLN A 114 17.96 -16.13 -5.13
C GLN A 114 18.08 -14.76 -5.79
N LEU A 115 17.50 -13.73 -5.16
CA LEU A 115 17.55 -12.33 -5.61
C LEU A 115 18.64 -11.52 -4.90
N GLY A 116 19.44 -12.16 -4.02
CA GLY A 116 20.48 -11.49 -3.24
C GLY A 116 19.95 -10.54 -2.16
N LEU A 117 18.68 -10.72 -1.76
CA LEU A 117 18.04 -9.87 -0.75
C LEU A 117 18.47 -10.25 0.66
N THR A 118 18.41 -9.29 1.57
CA THR A 118 18.61 -9.56 2.99
C THR A 118 17.51 -10.50 3.54
N PRO A 119 17.74 -11.20 4.67
CA PRO A 119 16.71 -12.01 5.29
C PRO A 119 15.42 -11.23 5.61
N PHE A 120 15.56 -9.97 6.01
CA PHE A 120 14.44 -9.07 6.28
C PHE A 120 13.63 -8.76 5.01
N GLU A 121 14.30 -8.37 3.93
CA GLU A 121 13.63 -8.08 2.64
C GLU A 121 12.97 -9.32 2.05
N THR A 122 13.62 -10.47 2.16
CA THR A 122 13.06 -11.77 1.74
C THR A 122 11.76 -12.07 2.47
N GLU A 123 11.74 -11.87 3.79
CA GLU A 123 10.54 -12.07 4.59
C GLU A 123 9.44 -11.04 4.26
N MET A 124 9.80 -9.78 4.02
CA MET A 124 8.85 -8.76 3.58
C MET A 124 8.22 -9.10 2.23
N LEU A 125 8.98 -9.63 1.27
CA LEU A 125 8.42 -10.08 0.00
C LEU A 125 7.47 -11.24 0.15
N ARG A 126 7.84 -12.23 0.96
CA ARG A 126 7.00 -13.38 1.26
C ARG A 126 5.66 -12.95 1.85
N ARG A 127 5.67 -12.02 2.80
CA ARG A 127 4.45 -11.47 3.41
C ARG A 127 3.56 -10.76 2.39
N LEU A 128 4.14 -9.92 1.53
CA LEU A 128 3.39 -9.25 0.47
C LEU A 128 2.74 -10.24 -0.50
N TRP A 129 3.51 -11.24 -0.93
CA TRP A 129 3.00 -12.29 -1.81
C TRP A 129 1.85 -13.06 -1.16
N TRP A 130 1.98 -13.41 0.12
CA TRP A 130 0.93 -14.11 0.86
C TRP A 130 -0.35 -13.27 0.96
N GLN A 131 -0.24 -11.96 1.20
CA GLN A 131 -1.42 -11.07 1.23
C GLN A 131 -2.14 -10.98 -0.12
N LEU A 132 -1.45 -11.21 -1.24
CA LEU A 132 -2.04 -11.19 -2.58
C LEU A 132 -2.71 -12.50 -2.98
N CYS A 133 -2.27 -13.61 -2.39
CA CYS A 133 -2.81 -14.94 -2.68
C CYS A 133 -4.01 -15.33 -1.79
N ILE A 134 -4.31 -14.55 -0.75
CA ILE A 134 -5.40 -14.77 0.22
C ILE A 134 -6.61 -13.90 -0.14
#